data_AF-A0AAD8LL52-F1
#
_entry.id   AF-A0AAD8LL52-F1
#
_cell.length_a   1.000
_cell.length_b   1.000
_cell.length_c   1.000
_cell.angle_alpha   90.00
_cell.angle_beta   90.00
_cell.angle_gamma   90.00
#
_symmetry.space_group_name_H-M   'P 1'
#
loop_
_entity.id
_entity.type
_entity.pdbx_description
1 polymer ?
#
loop_
_entity_poly.entity_id
_entity_poly.type
_entity_poly.pdbx_seq_one_letter_code
_entity_poly.pdbx_strand_id
1 'polypeptide(L)'
;MLHVTHFLMNMKRLNYAARFLRPPGFFKRAEMREKPRRKTGPFENPVRRFVRLKEKERIFSQAPLERRIPVAKPVTTELMKRIEGVPKVSSEVLERRLAFLLSDKAVEQQKYAKLRPGMTPYLAELYMWERQMREIRRIYRAQYLQKLESVTEGERIRQYREFLDKANENRNNAEIRRRAIHARVKRRAVMRDTLRIERRVTQAIQLERLSKRKIRNIYYLHKLQRGFDKGDSLSGPITGKGSDISVVHLAKSLGHPVEEDGNSKRLIKTGKHFFRDVLKESFELMPEDAERFQIDPEPSMTPSERASVAYKFFSDDEKLRLLESKIKMLNEMIDKDSEMHGKSKDNLYIQIRDHLDAARLAYLEKNHTNMIKST
;
A
#
# COMPACT_ATOMS: atom_id res chain seq x y z
N MET A 1 27.02 -60.07 3.39
CA MET A 1 27.27 -58.60 3.49
C MET A 1 27.66 -57.96 2.15
N LEU A 2 28.66 -58.46 1.41
CA LEU A 2 29.21 -57.80 0.21
C LEU A 2 28.19 -57.46 -0.90
N HIS A 3 27.19 -58.31 -1.18
CA HIS A 3 26.17 -58.02 -2.20
C HIS A 3 25.29 -56.80 -1.88
N VAL A 4 24.99 -56.52 -0.61
CA VAL A 4 24.18 -55.36 -0.21
C VAL A 4 24.92 -54.06 -0.51
N THR A 5 26.23 -54.02 -0.24
CA THR A 5 27.07 -52.85 -0.53
C THR A 5 27.18 -52.57 -2.04
N HIS A 6 27.30 -53.63 -2.86
CA HIS A 6 27.35 -53.50 -4.31
C HIS A 6 26.01 -53.03 -4.90
N PHE A 7 24.88 -53.54 -4.40
CA PHE A 7 23.56 -53.08 -4.79
C PHE A 7 23.32 -51.61 -4.42
N LEU A 8 23.71 -51.19 -3.21
CA LEU A 8 23.62 -49.80 -2.77
C LEU A 8 24.53 -48.85 -3.57
N MET A 9 25.73 -49.30 -3.97
CA MET A 9 26.59 -48.53 -4.90
C MET A 9 25.96 -48.41 -6.30
N ASN A 10 25.39 -49.48 -6.85
CA ASN A 10 24.69 -49.43 -8.13
C ASN A 10 23.45 -48.55 -8.09
N MET A 11 22.67 -48.59 -7.00
CA MET A 11 21.54 -47.66 -6.79
C MET A 11 21.98 -46.20 -6.67
N LYS A 12 23.13 -45.92 -6.01
CA LYS A 12 23.72 -44.56 -6.00
C LYS A 12 24.15 -44.13 -7.40
N ARG A 13 24.80 -45.00 -8.19
CA ARG A 13 25.20 -44.73 -9.58
C ARG A 13 23.99 -44.48 -10.50
N LEU A 14 22.94 -45.31 -10.41
CA LEU A 14 21.69 -45.16 -11.16
C LEU A 14 20.97 -43.85 -10.80
N ASN A 15 20.86 -43.52 -9.51
CA ASN A 15 20.31 -42.23 -9.08
C ASN A 15 21.15 -41.03 -9.56
N TYR A 16 22.47 -41.18 -9.63
CA TYR A 16 23.35 -40.13 -10.17
C TYR A 16 23.17 -39.96 -11.68
N ALA A 17 23.14 -41.06 -12.45
CA ALA A 17 22.87 -41.06 -13.89
C ALA A 17 21.48 -40.50 -14.22
N ALA A 18 20.45 -40.87 -13.44
CA ALA A 18 19.09 -40.36 -13.60
C ALA A 18 18.98 -38.83 -13.44
N ARG A 19 19.91 -38.16 -12.73
CA ARG A 19 19.94 -36.69 -12.66
C ARG A 19 20.33 -36.04 -13.99
N PHE A 20 21.07 -36.73 -14.85
CA PHE A 20 21.43 -36.24 -16.20
C PHE A 20 20.36 -36.54 -17.24
N LEU A 21 19.55 -37.59 -17.03
CA LEU A 21 18.41 -37.92 -17.91
C LEU A 21 17.14 -37.11 -17.58
N ARG A 22 17.04 -36.50 -16.39
CA ARG A 22 15.92 -35.61 -16.06
C ARG A 22 16.04 -34.31 -16.88
N PRO A 23 15.01 -33.92 -17.66
CA PRO A 23 15.04 -32.64 -18.36
C PRO A 23 15.18 -31.49 -17.35
N PRO A 24 15.95 -30.43 -17.67
CA PRO A 24 16.19 -29.32 -16.75
C PRO A 24 14.87 -28.74 -16.21
N GLY A 25 14.84 -28.31 -14.95
CA GLY A 25 13.63 -27.80 -14.29
C GLY A 25 13.06 -26.54 -14.96
N PHE A 26 11.82 -26.15 -14.60
CA PHE A 26 11.11 -25.01 -15.24
C PHE A 26 11.96 -23.74 -15.32
N PHE A 27 12.53 -23.29 -14.20
CA PHE A 27 13.41 -22.12 -14.15
C PHE A 27 14.65 -22.27 -15.03
N LYS A 28 15.32 -23.43 -15.00
CA LYS A 28 16.50 -23.68 -15.84
C LYS A 28 16.15 -23.72 -17.33
N ARG A 29 14.97 -24.23 -17.72
CA ARG A 29 14.47 -24.15 -19.11
C ARG A 29 14.17 -22.73 -19.54
N ALA A 30 13.53 -21.93 -18.69
CA ALA A 30 13.31 -20.51 -18.95
C ALA A 30 14.66 -19.78 -19.13
N GLU A 31 15.62 -20.02 -18.24
CA GLU A 31 16.99 -19.49 -18.31
C GLU A 31 17.74 -19.90 -19.59
N MET A 32 17.56 -21.14 -20.08
CA MET A 32 18.13 -21.57 -21.37
C MET A 32 17.44 -20.86 -22.56
N ARG A 33 16.16 -20.49 -22.42
CA ARG A 33 15.34 -19.80 -23.43
C ARG A 33 15.45 -18.27 -23.41
N GLU A 34 16.06 -17.67 -22.38
CA GLU A 34 16.29 -16.22 -22.32
C GLU A 34 17.22 -15.72 -23.42
N LYS A 35 16.80 -14.63 -24.09
CA LYS A 35 17.59 -13.92 -25.13
C LYS A 35 19.03 -13.68 -24.65
N PRO A 36 20.07 -14.12 -25.40
CA PRO A 36 21.47 -14.06 -24.96
C PRO A 36 21.93 -12.67 -24.50
N ARG A 37 21.47 -11.61 -25.16
CA ARG A 37 21.80 -10.20 -24.85
C ARG A 37 21.36 -9.72 -23.45
N ARG A 38 20.38 -10.35 -22.79
CA ARG A 38 19.90 -9.92 -21.45
C ARG A 38 20.86 -10.26 -20.30
N LYS A 39 21.81 -11.19 -20.51
CA LYS A 39 22.77 -11.62 -19.47
C LYS A 39 24.16 -10.97 -19.58
N THR A 40 24.38 -10.09 -20.56
CA THR A 40 25.67 -9.41 -20.75
C THR A 40 25.52 -7.96 -20.30
N GLY A 41 26.21 -7.58 -19.22
CA GLY A 41 26.20 -6.20 -18.73
C GLY A 41 26.92 -5.23 -19.68
N PRO A 42 26.68 -3.91 -19.57
CA PRO A 42 27.26 -2.91 -20.48
C PRO A 42 28.79 -2.83 -20.43
N PHE A 43 29.42 -3.26 -19.33
CA PHE A 43 30.88 -3.17 -19.11
C PHE A 43 31.63 -4.51 -19.33
N GLU A 44 31.03 -5.49 -19.99
CA GLU A 44 31.66 -6.80 -20.18
C GLU A 44 32.58 -6.84 -21.42
N ASN A 45 33.77 -7.42 -21.26
CA ASN A 45 34.78 -7.57 -22.33
C ASN A 45 34.17 -8.19 -23.61
N PRO A 46 34.38 -7.59 -24.80
CA PRO A 46 33.68 -7.97 -26.03
C PRO A 46 33.96 -9.40 -26.48
N VAL A 47 35.17 -9.93 -26.23
CA VAL A 47 35.54 -11.31 -26.60
C VAL A 47 34.83 -12.31 -25.69
N ARG A 48 34.89 -12.09 -24.36
CA ARG A 48 34.18 -12.93 -23.38
C ARG A 48 32.67 -12.92 -23.60
N ARG A 49 32.13 -11.74 -23.95
CA ARG A 49 30.74 -11.55 -24.35
C ARG A 49 30.40 -12.40 -25.57
N PHE A 50 31.18 -12.34 -26.65
CA PHE A 50 30.94 -13.09 -27.88
C PHE A 50 30.97 -14.61 -27.67
N VAL A 51 31.96 -15.12 -26.92
CA VAL A 51 32.02 -16.55 -26.56
C VAL A 51 30.77 -16.99 -25.80
N ARG A 52 30.38 -16.25 -24.76
CA ARG A 52 29.18 -16.59 -23.98
C ARG A 52 27.88 -16.49 -24.80
N LEU A 53 27.79 -15.55 -25.74
CA LEU A 53 26.65 -15.45 -26.67
C LEU A 53 26.56 -16.71 -27.54
N LYS A 54 27.67 -17.15 -28.15
CA LYS A 54 27.70 -18.40 -28.95
C LYS A 54 27.38 -19.65 -28.14
N GLU A 55 27.88 -19.77 -26.90
CA GLU A 55 27.53 -20.88 -26.02
C GLU A 55 26.04 -20.88 -25.65
N LYS A 56 25.47 -19.71 -25.36
CA LYS A 56 24.03 -19.51 -25.13
C LYS A 56 23.20 -19.89 -26.35
N GLU A 57 23.61 -19.51 -27.55
CA GLU A 57 22.93 -19.84 -28.81
C GLU A 57 22.97 -21.35 -29.08
N ARG A 58 24.12 -22.01 -28.86
CA ARG A 58 24.24 -23.49 -28.95
C ARG A 58 23.31 -24.19 -27.95
N ILE A 59 23.23 -23.70 -26.72
CA ILE A 59 22.35 -24.25 -25.68
C ILE A 59 20.87 -24.01 -26.03
N PHE A 60 20.54 -22.86 -26.61
CA PHE A 60 19.19 -22.51 -27.06
C PHE A 60 18.75 -23.42 -28.22
N SER A 61 19.61 -23.67 -29.22
CA SER A 61 19.28 -24.54 -30.36
C SER A 61 19.07 -26.00 -29.96
N GLN A 62 19.67 -26.45 -28.85
CA GLN A 62 19.48 -27.79 -28.28
C GLN A 62 18.24 -27.87 -27.35
N ALA A 63 17.63 -26.75 -26.99
CA ALA A 63 16.46 -26.75 -26.12
C ALA A 63 15.20 -27.13 -26.93
N PRO A 64 14.42 -28.16 -26.51
CA PRO A 64 13.17 -28.48 -27.20
C PRO A 64 12.19 -27.31 -27.10
N LEU A 65 11.29 -27.20 -28.08
CA LEU A 65 10.25 -26.17 -28.14
C LEU A 65 9.40 -26.12 -26.86
N GLU A 66 8.76 -24.97 -26.63
CA GLU A 66 7.82 -24.83 -25.52
C GLU A 66 6.64 -25.79 -25.70
N ARG A 67 6.46 -26.73 -24.76
CA ARG A 67 5.26 -27.58 -24.75
C ARG A 67 4.06 -26.68 -24.54
N ARG A 68 3.25 -26.49 -25.58
CA ARG A 68 1.93 -25.84 -25.49
C ARG A 68 0.97 -26.77 -24.76
N ILE A 69 1.09 -26.84 -23.43
CA ILE A 69 0.10 -27.46 -22.57
C ILE A 69 -1.18 -26.62 -22.73
N PRO A 70 -2.33 -27.22 -23.06
CA PRO A 70 -3.60 -26.49 -23.05
C PRO A 70 -3.91 -26.08 -21.61
N VAL A 71 -3.61 -24.82 -21.28
CA VAL A 71 -3.99 -24.23 -20.01
C VAL A 71 -5.48 -23.93 -20.11
N ALA A 72 -6.27 -24.46 -19.16
CA ALA A 72 -7.67 -24.11 -19.05
C ALA A 72 -7.81 -22.58 -18.95
N LYS A 73 -8.73 -21.99 -19.71
CA LYS A 73 -9.02 -20.56 -19.59
C LYS A 73 -9.38 -20.27 -18.13
N PRO A 74 -8.91 -19.14 -17.55
CA PRO A 74 -9.29 -18.79 -16.18
C PRO A 74 -10.81 -18.70 -16.10
N VAL A 75 -11.38 -19.21 -15.00
CA VAL A 75 -12.82 -19.12 -14.75
C VAL A 75 -13.15 -17.66 -14.45
N THR A 76 -13.53 -16.93 -15.50
CA THR A 76 -14.11 -15.60 -15.41
C THR A 76 -15.52 -15.73 -14.83
N THR A 77 -15.85 -14.89 -13.84
CA THR A 77 -17.24 -14.74 -13.37
C THR A 77 -18.02 -13.91 -14.38
N GLU A 78 -18.27 -14.49 -15.57
CA GLU A 78 -19.10 -13.87 -16.58
C GLU A 78 -20.56 -13.86 -16.09
N LEU A 79 -21.02 -12.68 -15.67
CA LEU A 79 -22.43 -12.40 -15.47
C LEU A 79 -23.20 -12.69 -16.77
N MET A 80 -24.45 -13.13 -16.66
CA MET A 80 -25.25 -13.42 -17.85
C MET A 80 -25.37 -12.20 -18.77
N LYS A 81 -25.06 -12.43 -20.05
CA LYS A 81 -25.12 -11.44 -21.11
C LYS A 81 -26.58 -11.17 -21.47
N ARG A 82 -26.88 -9.93 -21.89
CA ARG A 82 -28.20 -9.58 -22.42
C ARG A 82 -28.44 -10.33 -23.72
N ILE A 83 -29.69 -10.69 -23.99
CA ILE A 83 -30.11 -11.24 -25.28
C ILE A 83 -30.18 -10.11 -26.31
N GLU A 84 -29.59 -10.33 -27.47
CA GLU A 84 -29.62 -9.38 -28.59
C GLU A 84 -30.76 -9.69 -29.56
N GLY A 85 -31.24 -8.68 -30.28
CA GLY A 85 -32.24 -8.85 -31.34
C GLY A 85 -33.68 -9.13 -30.88
N VAL A 86 -34.02 -8.81 -29.63
CA VAL A 86 -35.39 -8.98 -29.10
C VAL A 86 -36.35 -7.97 -29.79
N PRO A 87 -37.50 -8.42 -30.33
CA PRO A 87 -38.46 -7.52 -30.96
C PRO A 87 -39.11 -6.55 -29.95
N LYS A 88 -39.10 -5.25 -30.25
CA LYS A 88 -39.67 -4.18 -29.42
C LYS A 88 -41.21 -4.02 -29.52
N VAL A 89 -41.91 -4.98 -30.14
CA VAL A 89 -43.38 -4.94 -30.32
C VAL A 89 -44.04 -5.27 -28.98
N SER A 90 -45.13 -4.61 -28.59
CA SER A 90 -45.83 -4.99 -27.35
C SER A 90 -46.47 -6.39 -27.45
N SER A 91 -46.53 -7.11 -26.33
CA SER A 91 -47.15 -8.44 -26.25
C SER A 91 -48.61 -8.42 -26.75
N GLU A 92 -49.37 -7.40 -26.36
CA GLU A 92 -50.76 -7.21 -26.81
C GLU A 92 -50.88 -7.11 -28.34
N VAL A 93 -49.95 -6.45 -29.03
CA VAL A 93 -50.00 -6.34 -30.50
C VAL A 93 -49.67 -7.67 -31.16
N LEU A 94 -48.75 -8.44 -30.57
CA LEU A 94 -48.45 -9.81 -30.99
C LEU A 94 -49.65 -10.74 -30.78
N GLU A 95 -50.33 -10.63 -29.63
CA GLU A 95 -51.53 -11.40 -29.29
C GLU A 95 -52.72 -11.03 -30.18
N ARG A 96 -53.02 -9.74 -30.38
CA ARG A 96 -54.06 -9.28 -31.32
C ARG A 96 -53.79 -9.74 -32.75
N ARG A 97 -52.53 -9.72 -33.20
CA ARG A 97 -52.16 -10.23 -34.54
C ARG A 97 -52.28 -11.75 -34.62
N LEU A 98 -51.93 -12.48 -33.57
CA LEU A 98 -52.09 -13.93 -33.49
C LEU A 98 -53.57 -14.34 -33.49
N ALA A 99 -54.40 -13.67 -32.68
CA ALA A 99 -55.85 -13.85 -32.66
C ALA A 99 -56.47 -13.55 -34.04
N PHE A 100 -56.04 -12.49 -34.72
CA PHE A 100 -56.45 -12.23 -36.11
C PHE A 100 -56.05 -13.39 -37.05
N LEU A 101 -54.79 -13.83 -37.01
CA LEU A 101 -54.27 -14.90 -37.87
C LEU A 101 -54.92 -16.28 -37.62
N LEU A 102 -55.52 -16.49 -36.45
CA LEU A 102 -56.28 -17.71 -36.12
C LEU A 102 -57.79 -17.56 -36.34
N SER A 103 -58.28 -16.36 -36.67
CA SER A 103 -59.70 -16.07 -36.89
C SER A 103 -60.12 -16.23 -38.35
N ASP A 104 -61.42 -16.46 -38.58
CA ASP A 104 -62.02 -16.57 -39.92
C ASP A 104 -61.74 -15.35 -40.82
N LYS A 105 -61.54 -14.18 -40.21
CA LYS A 105 -61.17 -12.93 -40.92
C LYS A 105 -59.85 -13.04 -41.68
N ALA A 106 -58.93 -13.89 -41.23
CA ALA A 106 -57.71 -14.19 -41.97
C ALA A 106 -58.00 -15.04 -43.21
N VAL A 107 -58.94 -15.99 -43.13
CA VAL A 107 -59.40 -16.81 -44.26
C VAL A 107 -60.16 -15.94 -45.29
N GLU A 108 -61.00 -15.02 -44.83
CA GLU A 108 -61.64 -14.03 -45.70
C GLU A 108 -60.59 -13.15 -46.40
N GLN A 109 -59.61 -12.62 -45.67
CA GLN A 109 -58.51 -11.84 -46.25
C GLN A 109 -57.71 -12.64 -47.30
N GLN A 110 -57.57 -13.96 -47.12
CA GLN A 110 -56.94 -14.85 -48.11
C GLN A 110 -57.80 -14.99 -49.38
N LYS A 111 -59.12 -15.16 -49.26
CA LYS A 111 -60.04 -15.25 -50.40
C LYS A 111 -60.07 -13.97 -51.25
N TYR A 112 -59.92 -12.79 -50.63
CA TYR A 112 -59.84 -11.50 -51.33
C TYR A 112 -58.44 -11.17 -51.90
N ALA A 113 -57.42 -12.00 -51.67
CA ALA A 113 -56.08 -11.75 -52.18
C ALA A 113 -56.02 -11.99 -53.71
N LYS A 114 -55.56 -10.99 -54.47
CA LYS A 114 -55.41 -11.11 -55.93
C LYS A 114 -54.43 -12.23 -56.29
N LEU A 115 -54.93 -13.27 -56.96
CA LEU A 115 -54.13 -14.35 -57.54
C LEU A 115 -53.16 -13.78 -58.59
N ARG A 116 -51.93 -14.32 -58.63
CA ARG A 116 -51.00 -14.02 -59.72
C ARG A 116 -51.43 -14.78 -60.98
N PRO A 117 -51.36 -14.17 -62.19
CA PRO A 117 -51.65 -14.87 -63.42
C PRO A 117 -50.73 -16.08 -63.60
N GLY A 118 -51.27 -17.20 -64.06
CA GLY A 118 -50.55 -18.47 -64.22
C GLY A 118 -50.43 -19.33 -62.96
N MET A 119 -50.97 -18.91 -61.82
CA MET A 119 -50.96 -19.70 -60.58
C MET A 119 -52.27 -20.46 -60.40
N THR A 120 -52.21 -21.77 -60.12
CA THR A 120 -53.42 -22.56 -59.85
C THR A 120 -54.02 -22.19 -58.48
N PRO A 121 -55.35 -22.31 -58.28
CA PRO A 121 -55.99 -22.01 -57.00
C PRO A 121 -55.35 -22.76 -55.82
N TYR A 122 -55.07 -24.05 -56.00
CA TYR A 122 -54.42 -24.90 -55.01
C TYR A 122 -53.01 -24.41 -54.60
N LEU A 123 -52.18 -23.98 -55.56
CA LEU A 123 -50.87 -23.39 -55.26
C LEU A 123 -51.00 -22.06 -54.51
N ALA A 124 -52.05 -21.28 -54.79
CA ALA A 124 -52.31 -20.05 -54.07
C ALA A 124 -52.75 -20.28 -52.62
N GLU A 125 -53.64 -21.24 -52.37
CA GLU A 125 -54.01 -21.67 -51.02
C GLU A 125 -52.78 -22.13 -50.23
N LEU A 126 -51.92 -22.97 -50.83
CA LEU A 126 -50.69 -23.44 -50.21
C LEU A 126 -49.73 -22.28 -49.85
N TYR A 127 -49.47 -21.35 -50.77
CA TYR A 127 -48.59 -20.21 -50.48
C TYR A 127 -49.17 -19.25 -49.43
N MET A 128 -50.49 -19.05 -49.39
CA MET A 128 -51.14 -18.22 -48.38
C MET A 128 -51.09 -18.89 -47.00
N TRP A 129 -51.32 -20.21 -46.94
CA TRP A 129 -51.15 -21.01 -45.73
C TRP A 129 -49.70 -21.00 -45.22
N GLU A 130 -48.71 -21.22 -46.11
CA GLU A 130 -47.30 -21.13 -45.74
C GLU A 130 -46.92 -19.75 -45.19
N ARG A 131 -47.48 -18.68 -45.75
CA ARG A 131 -47.27 -17.31 -45.28
C ARG A 131 -47.87 -17.11 -43.90
N GLN A 132 -49.11 -17.54 -43.68
CA GLN A 132 -49.79 -17.50 -42.38
C GLN A 132 -48.98 -18.28 -41.34
N MET A 133 -48.55 -19.49 -41.64
CA MET A 133 -47.70 -20.32 -40.77
C MET A 133 -46.31 -19.70 -40.52
N ARG A 134 -45.73 -19.00 -41.51
CA ARG A 134 -44.49 -18.22 -41.32
C ARG A 134 -44.71 -17.01 -40.41
N GLU A 135 -45.83 -16.31 -40.51
CA GLU A 135 -46.19 -15.19 -39.63
C GLU A 135 -46.46 -15.67 -38.20
N ILE A 136 -47.22 -16.76 -38.01
CA ILE A 136 -47.46 -17.40 -36.70
C ILE A 136 -46.13 -17.81 -36.03
N ARG A 137 -45.23 -18.49 -36.76
CA ARG A 137 -43.89 -18.86 -36.23
C ARG A 137 -43.05 -17.65 -35.85
N ARG A 138 -43.15 -16.52 -36.58
CA ARG A 138 -42.47 -15.27 -36.23
C ARG A 138 -43.02 -14.66 -34.93
N ILE A 139 -44.34 -14.69 -34.74
CA ILE A 139 -44.99 -14.16 -33.53
C ILE A 139 -44.59 -14.99 -32.30
N TYR A 140 -44.67 -16.32 -32.36
CA TYR A 140 -44.24 -17.16 -31.24
C TYR A 140 -42.74 -16.99 -30.92
N ARG A 141 -41.88 -16.85 -31.95
CA ARG A 141 -40.46 -16.53 -31.73
C ARG A 141 -40.27 -15.16 -31.05
N ALA A 142 -41.07 -14.16 -31.41
CA ALA A 142 -41.01 -12.84 -30.77
C ALA A 142 -41.45 -12.90 -29.30
N GLN A 143 -42.60 -13.53 -29.02
CA GLN A 143 -43.10 -13.75 -27.65
C GLN A 143 -42.10 -14.54 -26.79
N TYR A 144 -41.50 -15.59 -27.35
CA TYR A 144 -40.45 -16.37 -26.67
C TYR A 144 -39.23 -15.51 -26.35
N LEU A 145 -38.70 -14.73 -27.30
CA LEU A 145 -37.54 -13.86 -27.08
C LEU A 145 -37.82 -12.77 -26.04
N GLN A 146 -39.02 -12.20 -26.02
CA GLN A 146 -39.44 -11.22 -25.00
C GLN A 146 -39.53 -11.85 -23.62
N LYS A 147 -40.12 -13.05 -23.50
CA LYS A 147 -40.15 -13.76 -22.23
C LYS A 147 -38.75 -14.13 -21.75
N LEU A 148 -37.89 -14.60 -22.66
CA LEU A 148 -36.49 -14.93 -22.38
C LEU A 148 -35.69 -13.69 -21.94
N GLU A 149 -35.92 -12.52 -22.53
CA GLU A 149 -35.33 -11.26 -22.07
C GLU A 149 -35.77 -10.94 -20.64
N SER A 150 -37.08 -10.95 -20.34
CA SER A 150 -37.56 -10.65 -18.98
C SER A 150 -36.98 -11.57 -17.90
N VAL A 151 -36.80 -12.86 -18.20
CA VAL A 151 -36.22 -13.85 -17.28
C VAL A 151 -34.71 -13.65 -17.13
N THR A 152 -33.99 -13.45 -18.23
CA THR A 152 -32.53 -13.23 -18.18
C THR A 152 -32.15 -11.89 -17.55
N GLU A 153 -32.95 -10.83 -17.72
CA GLU A 153 -32.72 -9.56 -17.03
C GLU A 153 -32.97 -9.69 -15.51
N GLY A 154 -34.02 -10.39 -15.10
CA GLY A 154 -34.29 -10.68 -13.68
C GLY A 154 -33.16 -11.46 -13.01
N GLU A 155 -32.71 -12.57 -13.62
CA GLU A 155 -31.59 -13.35 -13.11
C GLU A 155 -30.24 -12.61 -13.20
N ARG A 156 -30.02 -11.75 -14.22
CA ARG A 156 -28.83 -10.88 -14.28
C ARG A 156 -28.81 -9.88 -13.11
N ILE A 157 -29.96 -9.28 -12.77
CA ILE A 157 -30.07 -8.37 -11.60
C ILE A 157 -29.79 -9.13 -10.30
N ARG A 158 -30.30 -10.37 -10.17
CA ARG A 158 -30.01 -11.24 -9.02
C ARG A 158 -28.51 -11.56 -8.90
N GLN A 159 -27.89 -12.05 -9.98
CA GLN A 159 -26.44 -12.33 -10.02
C GLN A 159 -25.60 -11.09 -9.70
N TYR A 160 -26.02 -9.91 -10.18
CA TYR A 160 -25.34 -8.65 -9.89
C TYR A 160 -25.44 -8.26 -8.41
N ARG A 161 -26.60 -8.44 -7.76
CA ARG A 161 -26.76 -8.24 -6.31
C ARG A 161 -25.86 -9.20 -5.53
N GLU A 162 -25.94 -10.50 -5.81
CA GLU A 162 -25.09 -11.51 -5.17
C GLU A 162 -23.58 -11.24 -5.37
N PHE A 163 -23.18 -10.66 -6.50
CA PHE A 163 -21.81 -10.23 -6.75
C PHE A 163 -21.41 -9.03 -5.88
N LEU A 164 -22.26 -8.01 -5.76
CA LEU A 164 -22.02 -6.85 -4.88
C LEU A 164 -21.94 -7.27 -3.41
N ASP A 165 -22.84 -8.15 -2.97
CA ASP A 165 -22.86 -8.65 -1.58
C ASP A 165 -21.56 -9.42 -1.28
N LYS A 166 -21.15 -10.35 -2.15
CA LYS A 166 -19.86 -11.05 -2.03
C LYS A 166 -18.67 -10.09 -2.07
N ALA A 167 -18.71 -9.01 -2.85
CA ALA A 167 -17.64 -8.01 -2.88
C ALA A 167 -17.56 -7.23 -1.55
N ASN A 168 -18.70 -6.83 -0.99
CA ASN A 168 -18.81 -6.14 0.29
C ASN A 168 -18.39 -7.04 1.46
N GLU A 169 -18.83 -8.29 1.50
CA GLU A 169 -18.37 -9.29 2.47
C GLU A 169 -16.86 -9.49 2.41
N ASN A 170 -16.27 -9.63 1.21
CA ASN A 170 -14.83 -9.77 1.05
C ASN A 170 -14.06 -8.53 1.53
N ARG A 171 -14.59 -7.33 1.28
CA ARG A 171 -14.03 -6.07 1.81
C ARG A 171 -14.09 -6.03 3.34
N ASN A 172 -15.25 -6.31 3.93
CA ASN A 172 -15.45 -6.36 5.38
C ASN A 172 -14.51 -7.40 6.03
N ASN A 173 -14.42 -8.59 5.46
CA ASN A 173 -13.51 -9.65 5.91
C ASN A 173 -12.03 -9.27 5.77
N ALA A 174 -11.65 -8.45 4.78
CA ALA A 174 -10.30 -7.91 4.67
C ALA A 174 -10.03 -6.81 5.72
N GLU A 175 -11.00 -5.94 5.99
CA GLU A 175 -10.90 -4.93 7.04
C GLU A 175 -10.81 -5.53 8.45
N ILE A 176 -11.65 -6.53 8.77
CA ILE A 176 -11.59 -7.28 10.03
C ILE A 176 -10.19 -7.90 10.21
N ARG A 177 -9.66 -8.55 9.15
CA ARG A 177 -8.29 -9.10 9.16
C ARG A 177 -7.22 -8.02 9.40
N ARG A 178 -7.33 -6.85 8.76
CA ARG A 178 -6.41 -5.72 9.02
C ARG A 178 -6.51 -5.23 10.46
N ARG A 179 -7.72 -4.99 10.99
CA ARG A 179 -7.95 -4.55 12.37
C ARG A 179 -7.36 -5.55 13.38
N ALA A 180 -7.53 -6.85 13.15
CA ALA A 180 -6.93 -7.91 13.97
C ALA A 180 -5.39 -7.89 13.93
N ILE A 181 -4.77 -7.66 12.77
CA ILE A 181 -3.32 -7.50 12.63
C ILE A 181 -2.83 -6.27 13.40
N HIS A 182 -3.46 -5.10 13.21
CA HIS A 182 -3.10 -3.87 13.93
C HIS A 182 -3.25 -4.04 15.45
N ALA A 183 -4.32 -4.67 15.93
CA ALA A 183 -4.50 -4.98 17.35
C ALA A 183 -3.38 -5.89 17.89
N ARG A 184 -2.97 -6.93 17.13
CA ARG A 184 -1.86 -7.82 17.49
C ARG A 184 -0.52 -7.08 17.53
N VAL A 185 -0.27 -6.16 16.60
CA VAL A 185 0.94 -5.33 16.60
C VAL A 185 0.94 -4.34 17.77
N LYS A 186 -0.18 -3.65 18.04
CA LYS A 186 -0.32 -2.74 19.19
C LYS A 186 -0.08 -3.47 20.52
N ARG A 187 -0.69 -4.65 20.71
CA ARG A 187 -0.43 -5.51 21.90
C ARG A 187 1.06 -5.86 22.04
N ARG A 188 1.73 -6.24 20.94
CA ARG A 188 3.18 -6.54 20.95
C ARG A 188 4.06 -5.33 21.25
N ALA A 189 3.67 -4.13 20.81
CA ALA A 189 4.37 -2.90 21.15
C ALA A 189 4.24 -2.58 22.64
N VAL A 190 3.02 -2.56 23.17
CA VAL A 190 2.75 -2.35 24.60
C VAL A 190 3.54 -3.33 25.46
N MET A 191 3.52 -4.63 25.15
CA MET A 191 4.30 -5.64 25.90
C MET A 191 5.83 -5.43 25.83
N ARG A 192 6.36 -4.83 24.75
CA ARG A 192 7.79 -4.49 24.67
C ARG A 192 8.12 -3.25 25.50
N ASP A 193 7.23 -2.27 25.53
CA ASP A 193 7.41 -1.06 26.31
C ASP A 193 7.24 -1.31 27.81
N THR A 194 6.28 -2.15 28.25
CA THR A 194 6.18 -2.58 29.65
C THR A 194 7.45 -3.29 30.11
N LEU A 195 7.94 -4.28 29.36
CA LEU A 195 9.20 -4.97 29.66
C LEU A 195 10.42 -4.01 29.64
N ARG A 196 10.40 -2.95 28.82
CA ARG A 196 11.46 -1.92 28.81
C ARG A 196 11.39 -1.04 30.06
N ILE A 197 10.19 -0.67 30.50
CA ILE A 197 9.95 0.11 31.73
C ILE A 197 10.39 -0.73 32.94
N GLU A 198 9.96 -1.99 33.04
CA GLU A 198 10.36 -2.92 34.10
C GLU A 198 11.88 -3.08 34.20
N ARG A 199 12.58 -3.22 33.06
CA ARG A 199 14.06 -3.26 33.03
C ARG A 199 14.70 -1.96 33.53
N ARG A 200 14.16 -0.79 33.18
CA ARG A 200 14.65 0.50 33.69
C ARG A 200 14.39 0.68 35.18
N VAL A 201 13.20 0.30 35.66
CA VAL A 201 12.82 0.37 37.09
C VAL A 201 13.69 -0.59 37.91
N THR A 202 13.88 -1.84 37.47
CA THR A 202 14.76 -2.79 38.16
C THR A 202 16.22 -2.34 38.15
N GLN A 203 16.73 -1.77 37.05
CA GLN A 203 18.06 -1.15 37.02
C GLN A 203 18.18 0.04 37.98
N ALA A 204 17.18 0.91 38.06
CA ALA A 204 17.16 2.03 38.99
C ALA A 204 17.19 1.56 40.45
N ILE A 205 16.39 0.55 40.81
CA ILE A 205 16.39 -0.06 42.15
C ILE A 205 17.75 -0.71 42.48
N GLN A 206 18.41 -1.34 41.50
CA GLN A 206 19.76 -1.89 41.70
C GLN A 206 20.80 -0.78 41.92
N LEU A 207 20.76 0.29 41.13
CA LEU A 207 21.64 1.46 41.30
C LEU A 207 21.40 2.16 42.64
N GLU A 208 20.15 2.25 43.11
CA GLU A 208 19.81 2.80 44.42
C GLU A 208 20.36 1.93 45.58
N ARG A 209 20.30 0.60 45.46
CA ARG A 209 20.93 -0.32 46.42
C ARG A 209 22.45 -0.14 46.46
N LEU A 210 23.08 0.00 45.29
CA LEU A 210 24.53 0.24 45.18
C LEU A 210 24.93 1.63 45.69
N SER A 211 24.15 2.68 45.42
CA SER A 211 24.43 4.03 45.91
C SER A 211 24.28 4.11 47.43
N LYS A 212 23.22 3.52 48.02
CA LYS A 212 23.08 3.39 49.48
C LYS A 212 24.25 2.64 50.13
N ARG A 213 24.77 1.59 49.48
CA ARG A 213 25.98 0.88 49.96
C ARG A 213 27.24 1.75 49.84
N LYS A 214 27.43 2.48 48.73
CA LYS A 214 28.55 3.43 48.55
C LYS A 214 28.49 4.57 49.58
N ILE A 215 27.33 5.20 49.79
CA ILE A 215 27.12 6.25 50.79
C ILE A 215 27.46 5.73 52.19
N ARG A 216 27.02 4.53 52.55
CA ARG A 216 27.36 3.90 53.84
C ARG A 216 28.86 3.65 53.98
N ASN A 217 29.53 3.20 52.93
CA ASN A 217 30.99 2.99 52.93
C ASN A 217 31.74 4.32 53.04
N ILE A 218 31.33 5.37 52.31
CA ILE A 218 31.92 6.72 52.40
C ILE A 218 31.72 7.30 53.80
N TYR A 219 30.53 7.16 54.38
CA TYR A 219 30.26 7.60 55.75
C TYR A 219 31.10 6.83 56.78
N TYR A 220 31.33 5.53 56.56
CA TYR A 220 32.23 4.72 57.39
C TYR A 220 33.69 5.15 57.25
N LEU A 221 34.18 5.39 56.04
CA LEU A 221 35.53 5.92 55.78
C LEU A 221 35.72 7.31 56.39
N HIS A 222 34.75 8.21 56.25
CA HIS A 222 34.76 9.52 56.89
C HIS A 222 34.72 9.41 58.42
N LYS A 223 34.01 8.41 58.98
CA LYS A 223 34.05 8.12 60.42
C LYS A 223 35.43 7.61 60.87
N LEU A 224 36.11 6.80 60.06
CA LEU A 224 37.48 6.35 60.32
C LEU A 224 38.47 7.51 60.23
N GLN A 225 38.44 8.30 59.16
CA GLN A 225 39.30 9.47 58.96
C GLN A 225 39.17 10.45 60.14
N ARG A 226 37.93 10.79 60.52
CA ARG A 226 37.65 11.65 61.70
C ARG A 226 37.97 10.99 63.06
N GLY A 227 38.31 9.69 63.06
CA GLY A 227 38.87 8.96 64.19
C GLY A 227 40.40 8.98 64.20
N PHE A 228 41.05 8.90 63.03
CA PHE A 228 42.48 9.09 62.84
C PHE A 228 42.89 10.56 63.10
N ASP A 229 42.09 11.55 62.68
CA ASP A 229 42.29 12.98 62.97
C ASP A 229 42.19 13.32 64.48
N LYS A 230 41.77 12.35 65.31
CA LYS A 230 41.80 12.45 66.79
C LYS A 230 42.99 11.72 67.43
N GLY A 231 43.83 11.07 66.63
CA GLY A 231 45.01 10.32 67.08
C GLY A 231 46.28 11.17 67.24
N ASP A 232 46.46 12.19 66.41
CA ASP A 232 47.62 13.09 66.45
C ASP A 232 47.30 14.41 67.18
N SER A 233 47.00 14.32 68.47
CA SER A 233 46.92 15.48 69.37
C SER A 233 48.28 15.78 70.05
N LEU A 234 49.36 15.85 69.27
CA LEU A 234 50.67 16.33 69.74
C LEU A 234 51.46 17.04 68.61
N SER A 235 51.58 18.36 68.74
CA SER A 235 52.44 19.32 68.02
C SER A 235 51.84 20.16 66.85
N GLY A 236 51.85 21.48 67.06
CA GLY A 236 52.01 22.49 66.00
C GLY A 236 50.75 23.01 65.28
N PRO A 237 50.52 24.35 65.22
CA PRO A 237 49.55 24.94 64.31
C PRO A 237 50.15 24.99 62.89
N ILE A 238 50.18 23.86 62.18
CA ILE A 238 50.60 23.84 60.78
C ILE A 238 49.47 24.40 59.92
N THR A 239 49.67 25.62 59.42
CA THR A 239 48.86 26.23 58.35
C THR A 239 49.11 25.50 57.02
N GLY A 240 48.66 24.26 56.94
CA GLY A 240 48.65 23.45 55.72
C GLY A 240 47.26 23.49 55.12
N LYS A 241 47.12 24.08 53.92
CA LYS A 241 45.95 23.81 53.08
C LYS A 241 45.94 22.31 52.82
N GLY A 242 44.95 21.60 53.34
CA GLY A 242 44.62 20.24 52.92
C GLY A 242 44.18 20.27 51.47
N SER A 243 45.14 20.31 50.55
CA SER A 243 44.88 20.06 49.14
C SER A 243 44.48 18.60 49.01
N ASP A 244 43.24 18.34 48.59
CA ASP A 244 42.81 17.01 48.18
C ASP A 244 43.70 16.55 47.02
N ILE A 245 44.76 15.80 47.31
CA ILE A 245 45.69 15.30 46.31
C ILE A 245 44.93 14.26 45.49
N SER A 246 44.49 14.65 44.29
CA SER A 246 43.71 13.73 43.45
C SER A 246 44.56 12.51 43.11
N VAL A 247 43.93 11.32 43.18
CA VAL A 247 44.60 10.04 42.87
C VAL A 247 45.22 10.04 41.48
N VAL A 248 44.61 10.79 40.55
CA VAL A 248 45.10 11.04 39.18
C VAL A 248 46.44 11.79 39.19
N HIS A 249 46.59 12.81 40.04
CA HIS A 249 47.82 13.61 40.12
C HIS A 249 48.97 12.81 40.75
N LEU A 250 48.67 11.98 41.76
CA LEU A 250 49.63 11.04 42.37
C LEU A 250 50.09 9.97 41.38
N ALA A 251 49.16 9.36 40.64
CA ALA A 251 49.49 8.37 39.62
C ALA A 251 50.38 8.95 38.51
N LYS A 252 50.16 10.22 38.12
CA LYS A 252 50.98 10.94 37.13
C LYS A 252 52.39 11.26 37.66
N SER A 253 52.55 11.61 38.95
CA SER A 253 53.87 11.82 39.56
C SER A 253 54.66 10.54 39.83
N LEU A 254 53.96 9.40 39.99
CA LEU A 254 54.57 8.08 40.21
C LEU A 254 54.91 7.34 38.89
N GLY A 255 54.73 7.99 37.74
CA GLY A 255 55.12 7.43 36.43
C GLY A 255 54.20 6.33 35.89
N HIS A 256 53.00 6.16 36.45
CA HIS A 256 52.02 5.22 35.89
C HIS A 256 51.37 5.79 34.62
N PRO A 257 51.11 4.97 33.59
CA PRO A 257 50.38 5.41 32.39
C PRO A 257 48.91 5.63 32.75
N VAL A 258 48.57 6.89 33.08
CA VAL A 258 47.20 7.34 33.23
C VAL A 258 46.70 7.77 31.86
N GLU A 259 45.67 7.10 31.34
CA GLU A 259 44.94 7.62 30.17
C GLU A 259 44.32 8.96 30.54
N GLU A 260 44.70 10.04 29.85
CA GLU A 260 44.00 11.31 29.99
C GLU A 260 42.57 11.12 29.46
N ASP A 261 41.56 11.49 30.26
CA ASP A 261 40.15 11.37 29.91
C ASP A 261 39.83 12.18 28.64
N GLY A 262 39.98 11.54 27.47
CA GLY A 262 39.67 12.06 26.14
C GLY A 262 38.17 12.24 25.87
N ASN A 263 37.43 12.75 26.86
CA ASN A 263 35.98 12.88 26.87
C ASN A 263 35.49 14.27 27.29
N SER A 264 36.08 15.31 26.68
CA SER A 264 35.38 16.59 26.46
C SER A 264 34.06 16.44 25.66
N LYS A 265 33.79 15.24 25.11
CA LYS A 265 32.50 14.80 24.54
C LYS A 265 31.35 14.65 25.57
N ARG A 266 31.58 14.88 26.87
CA ARG A 266 30.52 14.97 27.89
C ARG A 266 30.47 16.31 28.64
N LEU A 267 31.10 17.36 28.12
CA LEU A 267 30.68 18.70 28.49
C LEU A 267 29.32 18.96 27.86
N ILE A 268 28.31 19.30 28.66
CA ILE A 268 27.03 19.80 28.12
C ILE A 268 27.33 21.19 27.54
N LYS A 269 27.59 21.25 26.22
CA LYS A 269 27.83 22.51 25.50
C LYS A 269 26.53 23.33 25.44
N THR A 270 26.20 24.06 26.50
CA THR A 270 25.16 25.10 26.45
C THR A 270 25.74 26.38 25.85
N GLY A 271 25.04 26.98 24.89
CA GLY A 271 25.36 28.29 24.33
C GLY A 271 25.60 28.33 22.82
N LYS A 272 25.89 29.55 22.33
CA LYS A 272 25.86 29.96 20.91
C LYS A 272 26.72 29.10 19.97
N HIS A 273 27.79 28.48 20.48
CA HIS A 273 28.68 27.63 19.69
C HIS A 273 28.09 26.25 19.35
N PHE A 274 27.21 25.70 20.20
CA PHE A 274 26.54 24.42 19.93
C PHE A 274 25.66 24.49 18.68
N PHE A 275 24.83 25.54 18.58
CA PHE A 275 23.99 25.77 17.40
C PHE A 275 24.82 25.96 16.12
N ARG A 276 25.96 26.65 16.19
CA ARG A 276 26.84 26.84 15.03
C ARG A 276 27.45 25.52 14.54
N ASP A 277 27.93 24.67 15.45
CA ASP A 277 28.55 23.40 15.08
C ASP A 277 27.48 22.44 14.49
N VAL A 278 26.27 22.38 15.08
CA VAL A 278 25.13 21.59 14.57
C VAL A 278 24.63 22.10 13.20
N LEU A 279 24.54 23.42 12.99
CA LEU A 279 24.14 24.00 11.70
C LEU A 279 25.17 23.76 10.60
N LYS A 280 26.45 23.63 10.96
CA LYS A 280 27.52 23.28 10.02
C LYS A 280 27.41 21.81 9.58
N GLU A 281 27.19 20.90 10.53
CA GLU A 281 26.95 19.48 10.24
C GLU A 281 25.66 19.25 9.43
N SER A 282 24.60 20.05 9.62
CA SER A 282 23.38 19.94 8.80
C SER A 282 23.58 20.41 7.36
N PHE A 283 24.44 21.41 7.11
CA PHE A 283 24.76 21.90 5.77
C PHE A 283 25.57 20.90 4.95
N GLU A 284 26.47 20.12 5.58
CA GLU A 284 27.17 19.01 4.91
C GLU A 284 26.24 17.84 4.57
N LEU A 285 25.10 17.70 5.28
CA LEU A 285 24.13 16.63 5.08
C LEU A 285 22.99 16.99 4.11
N MET A 286 22.69 18.27 3.94
CA MET A 286 21.61 18.79 3.07
C MET A 286 22.15 19.91 2.15
N PRO A 287 22.77 19.57 1.01
CA PRO A 287 23.34 20.57 0.09
C PRO A 287 22.30 21.47 -0.60
N GLU A 288 21.01 21.14 -0.49
CA GLU A 288 19.88 21.94 -1.02
C GLU A 288 19.78 23.33 -0.37
N ASP A 289 20.30 23.52 0.85
CA ASP A 289 20.34 24.86 1.49
C ASP A 289 21.40 25.80 0.87
N ALA A 290 22.27 25.31 -0.03
CA ALA A 290 23.20 26.15 -0.78
C ALA A 290 22.50 27.06 -1.81
N GLU A 291 21.32 26.67 -2.30
CA GLU A 291 20.53 27.47 -3.25
C GLU A 291 19.77 28.62 -2.56
N ARG A 292 19.59 28.58 -1.23
CA ARG A 292 18.88 29.62 -0.46
C ARG A 292 19.62 30.94 -0.31
N PHE A 293 20.90 31.01 -0.70
CA PHE A 293 21.74 32.20 -0.55
C PHE A 293 22.33 32.69 -1.89
N GLN A 294 21.63 32.44 -3.01
CA GLN A 294 21.87 33.15 -4.28
C GLN A 294 20.96 34.40 -4.38
N ILE A 295 21.50 35.44 -5.02
CA ILE A 295 20.97 36.81 -5.13
C ILE A 295 20.99 37.16 -6.63
N ASP A 296 19.98 37.72 -7.30
CA ASP A 296 18.69 38.33 -6.89
C ASP A 296 17.61 37.91 -7.95
N PRO A 297 16.38 38.49 -8.11
CA PRO A 297 15.75 39.66 -7.46
C PRO A 297 14.32 39.49 -6.88
N GLU A 298 13.99 40.34 -5.90
CA GLU A 298 12.66 40.86 -5.47
C GLU A 298 11.37 40.10 -5.90
N PRO A 299 10.56 39.63 -4.93
CA PRO A 299 9.53 40.54 -4.41
C PRO A 299 9.37 40.52 -2.87
N SER A 300 9.42 41.69 -2.26
CA SER A 300 9.48 41.98 -0.81
C SER A 300 8.29 41.58 0.09
N MET A 301 7.54 40.51 -0.20
CA MET A 301 6.58 39.91 0.75
C MET A 301 6.47 38.38 0.63
N THR A 302 6.66 37.69 1.75
CA THR A 302 6.45 36.24 1.85
C THR A 302 5.01 35.86 1.49
N PRO A 303 4.75 34.62 1.04
CA PRO A 303 3.38 34.15 0.79
C PRO A 303 2.44 34.29 1.99
N SER A 304 2.98 34.22 3.22
CA SER A 304 2.22 34.42 4.46
C SER A 304 1.82 35.88 4.68
N GLU A 305 2.70 36.84 4.40
CA GLU A 305 2.41 38.27 4.49
C GLU A 305 1.44 38.71 3.40
N ARG A 306 1.56 38.16 2.18
CA ARG A 306 0.58 38.40 1.11
C ARG A 306 -0.80 37.86 1.47
N ALA A 307 -0.87 36.67 2.07
CA ALA A 307 -2.13 36.10 2.56
C ALA A 307 -2.72 36.89 3.74
N SER A 308 -1.89 37.39 4.66
CA SER A 308 -2.36 38.18 5.80
C SER A 308 -2.90 39.54 5.37
N VAL A 309 -2.28 40.20 4.39
CA VAL A 309 -2.80 41.43 3.78
C VAL A 309 -4.10 41.17 3.01
N ALA A 310 -4.13 40.13 2.16
CA ALA A 310 -5.29 39.82 1.32
C ALA A 310 -6.55 39.45 2.13
N TYR A 311 -6.40 38.67 3.21
CA TYR A 311 -7.52 38.18 4.01
C TYR A 311 -7.83 39.05 5.26
N LYS A 312 -7.12 40.17 5.46
CA LYS A 312 -7.31 41.08 6.60
C LYS A 312 -8.72 41.68 6.67
N PHE A 313 -9.28 42.00 5.51
CA PHE A 313 -10.55 42.73 5.37
C PHE A 313 -11.76 41.83 5.16
N PHE A 314 -11.58 40.51 5.09
CA PHE A 314 -12.69 39.57 4.95
C PHE A 314 -13.45 39.49 6.28
N SER A 315 -14.78 39.50 6.20
CA SER A 315 -15.65 39.10 7.32
C SER A 315 -15.46 37.62 7.63
N ASP A 316 -15.81 37.19 8.85
CA ASP A 316 -15.58 35.79 9.24
C ASP A 316 -16.47 34.80 8.46
N ASP A 317 -17.64 35.24 7.98
CA ASP A 317 -18.49 34.47 7.07
C ASP A 317 -17.87 34.35 5.65
N GLU A 318 -17.20 35.39 5.15
CA GLU A 318 -16.46 35.32 3.89
C GLU A 318 -15.22 34.44 4.01
N LYS A 319 -14.52 34.46 5.16
CA LYS A 319 -13.44 33.51 5.46
C LYS A 319 -13.96 32.07 5.46
N LEU A 320 -15.13 31.82 6.05
CA LEU A 320 -15.76 30.49 6.04
C LEU A 320 -16.10 30.03 4.61
N ARG A 321 -16.74 30.89 3.80
CA ARG A 321 -17.01 30.59 2.38
C ARG A 321 -15.73 30.32 1.58
N LEU A 322 -14.66 31.06 1.86
CA LEU A 322 -13.36 30.88 1.21
C LEU A 322 -12.66 29.58 1.64
N LEU A 323 -12.81 29.15 2.89
CA LEU A 323 -12.38 27.83 3.36
C LEU A 323 -13.15 26.71 2.64
N GLU A 324 -14.48 26.80 2.55
CA GLU A 324 -15.30 25.79 1.88
C GLU A 324 -15.02 25.71 0.37
N SER A 325 -14.82 26.85 -0.30
CA SER A 325 -14.37 26.90 -1.68
C SER A 325 -13.01 26.21 -1.88
N LYS A 326 -12.04 26.45 -0.98
CA LYS A 326 -10.72 25.80 -1.03
C LYS A 326 -10.79 24.29 -0.74
N ILE A 327 -11.62 23.85 0.21
CA ILE A 327 -11.86 22.42 0.49
C ILE A 327 -12.47 21.75 -0.75
N LYS A 328 -13.42 22.39 -1.44
CA LYS A 328 -13.99 21.88 -2.69
C LYS A 328 -12.95 21.75 -3.79
N MET A 329 -12.14 22.79 -4.03
CA MET A 329 -11.05 22.74 -5.03
C MET A 329 -10.03 21.64 -4.71
N LEU A 330 -9.65 21.47 -3.44
CA LEU A 330 -8.73 20.40 -3.03
C LEU A 330 -9.33 19.00 -3.25
N ASN A 331 -10.62 18.80 -3.00
CA ASN A 331 -11.29 17.54 -3.31
C ASN A 331 -11.30 17.28 -4.82
N GLU A 332 -11.65 18.27 -5.64
CA GLU A 332 -11.61 18.14 -7.11
C GLU A 332 -10.20 17.85 -7.67
N MET A 333 -9.14 18.31 -6.99
CA MET A 333 -7.75 17.95 -7.34
C MET A 333 -7.37 16.54 -6.86
N ILE A 334 -7.74 16.16 -5.63
CA ILE A 334 -7.51 14.81 -5.08
C ILE A 334 -8.23 13.75 -5.91
N ASP A 335 -9.43 14.03 -6.39
CA ASP A 335 -10.20 13.11 -7.24
C ASP A 335 -9.52 12.93 -8.61
N LYS A 336 -9.08 14.02 -9.27
CA LYS A 336 -8.31 13.96 -10.53
C LYS A 336 -6.99 13.20 -10.37
N ASP A 337 -6.25 13.45 -9.30
CA ASP A 337 -5.00 12.72 -9.01
C ASP A 337 -5.26 11.24 -8.72
N SER A 338 -6.39 10.92 -8.08
CA SER A 338 -6.80 9.55 -7.80
C SER A 338 -7.24 8.81 -9.07
N GLU A 339 -7.91 9.48 -10.01
CA GLU A 339 -8.21 8.94 -11.34
C GLU A 339 -6.93 8.68 -12.16
N MET A 340 -5.99 9.64 -12.15
CA MET A 340 -4.76 9.56 -12.95
C MET A 340 -3.69 8.60 -12.38
N HIS A 341 -3.64 8.42 -11.05
CA HIS A 341 -2.57 7.65 -10.39
C HIS A 341 -3.07 6.51 -9.47
N GLY A 342 -4.37 6.30 -9.34
CA GLY A 342 -5.02 5.20 -8.60
C GLY A 342 -4.95 5.31 -7.07
N LYS A 343 -3.93 5.99 -6.56
CA LYS A 343 -3.86 6.60 -5.23
C LYS A 343 -3.13 7.93 -5.38
N SER A 344 -3.66 9.00 -4.82
CA SER A 344 -2.95 10.27 -4.70
C SER A 344 -1.60 10.03 -4.02
N LYS A 345 -0.51 10.39 -4.72
CA LYS A 345 0.86 10.30 -4.19
C LYS A 345 1.14 11.44 -3.22
N ASP A 346 0.46 12.56 -3.42
CA ASP A 346 0.73 13.82 -2.77
C ASP A 346 -0.10 13.92 -1.48
N ASN A 347 0.45 13.30 -0.42
CA ASN A 347 -0.09 13.39 0.95
C ASN A 347 -0.32 14.85 1.40
N LEU A 348 0.34 15.82 0.78
CA LEU A 348 0.24 17.25 1.08
C LEU A 348 -1.18 17.80 0.84
N TYR A 349 -1.86 17.44 -0.26
CA TYR A 349 -3.22 17.94 -0.52
C TYR A 349 -4.22 17.42 0.51
N ILE A 350 -4.06 16.17 0.95
CA ILE A 350 -4.88 15.56 2.00
C ILE A 350 -4.61 16.25 3.34
N GLN A 351 -3.34 16.46 3.72
CA GLN A 351 -2.98 17.16 4.96
C GLN A 351 -3.53 18.59 4.99
N ILE A 352 -3.38 19.34 3.88
CA ILE A 352 -3.92 20.70 3.79
C ILE A 352 -5.45 20.68 3.89
N ARG A 353 -6.14 19.77 3.20
CA ARG A 353 -7.60 19.60 3.32
C ARG A 353 -8.00 19.33 4.77
N ASP A 354 -7.39 18.35 5.43
CA ASP A 354 -7.70 17.96 6.82
C ASP A 354 -7.50 19.15 7.78
N HIS A 355 -6.46 19.97 7.57
CA HIS A 355 -6.23 21.20 8.34
C HIS A 355 -7.31 22.27 8.09
N LEU A 356 -7.80 22.44 6.86
CA LEU A 356 -8.87 23.38 6.55
C LEU A 356 -10.25 22.91 7.06
N ASP A 357 -10.57 21.61 6.91
CA ASP A 357 -11.80 21.01 7.47
C ASP A 357 -11.80 21.12 9.02
N ALA A 358 -10.67 20.85 9.68
CA ALA A 358 -10.52 21.04 11.13
C ALA A 358 -10.68 22.52 11.57
N ALA A 359 -10.10 23.47 10.82
CA ALA A 359 -10.25 24.89 11.10
C ALA A 359 -11.71 25.36 10.97
N ARG A 360 -12.45 24.87 9.96
CA ARG A 360 -13.88 25.15 9.78
C ARG A 360 -14.71 24.61 10.94
N LEU A 361 -14.49 23.35 11.35
CA LEU A 361 -15.22 22.73 12.47
C LEU A 361 -14.97 23.47 13.78
N ALA A 362 -13.71 23.81 14.10
CA ALA A 362 -13.36 24.55 15.31
C ALA A 362 -14.03 25.94 15.39
N TYR A 363 -14.21 26.62 14.25
CA TYR A 363 -14.94 27.89 14.19
C TYR A 363 -16.45 27.71 14.44
N LEU A 364 -17.07 26.70 13.84
CA LEU A 364 -18.49 26.38 14.06
C LEU A 364 -18.77 25.95 15.51
N GLU A 365 -17.92 25.10 16.10
CA GLU A 365 -18.00 24.70 17.50
C GLU A 365 -17.83 25.89 18.46
N LYS A 366 -16.93 26.84 18.14
CA LYS A 366 -16.78 28.09 18.89
C LYS A 366 -18.06 28.94 18.82
N ASN A 367 -18.70 29.03 17.67
CA ASN A 367 -19.95 29.78 17.53
C ASN A 367 -21.10 29.11 18.30
N HIS A 368 -21.26 27.78 18.21
CA HIS A 368 -22.23 27.03 19.01
C HIS A 368 -22.00 27.19 20.52
N THR A 369 -20.76 27.06 20.99
CA THR A 369 -20.44 27.21 22.43
C THR A 369 -20.59 28.66 22.92
N ASN A 370 -20.42 29.66 22.06
CA ASN A 370 -20.73 31.05 22.39
C ASN A 370 -22.24 31.28 22.47
N MET A 371 -23.05 30.72 21.55
CA MET A 371 -24.51 30.80 21.62
C MET A 371 -25.06 30.17 22.93
N ILE A 372 -24.55 29.00 23.30
CA ILE A 372 -24.92 28.29 24.55
C ILE A 372 -24.50 29.07 25.82
N LYS A 373 -23.52 29.98 25.73
CA LYS A 373 -23.11 30.86 26.85
C LYS A 373 -23.84 32.19 26.88
N SER A 374 -24.54 32.56 25.81
CA SER A 374 -25.38 33.77 25.74
C SER A 374 -26.85 33.53 26.09
N THR A 375 -27.23 32.26 26.27
CA THR A 375 -28.51 31.78 26.83
C THR A 375 -28.34 31.39 28.28
#